data_AF-A0A2E2YVB8-F1
#
_entry.id   AF-A0A2E2YVB8-F1
#
_cell.length_a   1.000
_cell.length_b   1.000
_cell.length_c   1.000
_cell.angle_alpha   90.00
_cell.angle_beta   90.00
_cell.angle_gamma   90.00
#
_symmetry.space_group_name_H-M   'P 1'
#
loop_
_entity.id
_entity.type
_entity.pdbx_description
1 polymer ?
#
loop_
_entity_poly.entity_id
_entity_poly.type
_entity_poly.pdbx_seq_one_letter_code
_entity_poly.pdbx_strand_id
1 'polypeptide(L)'
;MEPGIVEKDQEAYHTELAMEVLSQLIPEALDQASADVRSRFDNALLNMAVNRIVNVEGPVFTATILWRLADALQSGQTPSAEQPIDLTRLDDGGV
;
A
#
# COMPACT_ATOMS: atom_id res chain seq x y z
N MET A 1 2.33 16.38 -29.09
CA MET A 1 2.25 15.44 -27.94
C MET A 1 3.30 15.89 -26.94
N GLU A 2 2.89 16.22 -25.72
CA GLU A 2 3.80 16.77 -24.71
C GLU A 2 4.64 15.64 -24.08
N PRO A 3 5.96 15.82 -23.94
CA PRO A 3 6.88 14.77 -23.50
C PRO A 3 6.63 14.25 -22.07
N GLY A 4 6.00 15.04 -21.19
CA GLY A 4 5.77 14.67 -19.78
C GLY A 4 4.64 13.68 -19.49
N ILE A 5 3.78 13.37 -20.47
CA ILE A 5 2.68 12.40 -20.29
C ILE A 5 3.18 10.96 -20.51
N VAL A 6 4.04 10.76 -21.51
CA VAL A 6 4.57 9.42 -21.87
C VAL A 6 5.49 8.85 -20.77
N GLU A 7 6.22 9.70 -20.07
CA GLU A 7 7.17 9.29 -19.02
C GLU A 7 6.46 8.86 -17.73
N LYS A 8 5.40 9.58 -17.32
CA LYS A 8 4.55 9.20 -16.17
C LYS A 8 3.84 7.87 -16.39
N ASP A 9 3.37 7.62 -17.61
CA ASP A 9 2.72 6.35 -17.96
C ASP A 9 3.71 5.17 -17.92
N GLN A 10 4.99 5.41 -18.25
CA GLN A 10 6.05 4.39 -18.12
C GLN A 10 6.45 4.13 -16.67
N GLU A 11 6.55 5.14 -15.83
CA GLU A 11 6.85 4.98 -14.40
C GLU A 11 5.75 4.22 -13.66
N ALA A 12 4.49 4.55 -13.94
CA ALA A 12 3.34 3.83 -13.40
C ALA A 12 3.35 2.36 -13.85
N TYR A 13 3.56 2.11 -15.15
CA TYR A 13 3.65 0.76 -15.71
C TYR A 13 4.77 -0.08 -15.09
N HIS A 14 5.98 0.50 -14.94
CA HIS A 14 7.09 -0.21 -14.29
C HIS A 14 6.82 -0.48 -12.81
N THR A 15 6.13 0.44 -12.12
CA THR A 15 5.74 0.25 -10.73
C THR A 15 4.75 -0.91 -10.60
N GLU A 16 3.72 -0.96 -11.44
CA GLU A 16 2.75 -2.06 -11.46
C GLU A 16 3.42 -3.40 -11.76
N LEU A 17 4.31 -3.46 -12.76
CA LEU A 17 5.05 -4.67 -13.11
C LEU A 17 5.96 -5.13 -11.96
N ALA A 18 6.64 -4.19 -11.29
CA ALA A 18 7.46 -4.53 -10.12
C ALA A 18 6.60 -5.07 -8.98
N MET A 19 5.42 -4.46 -8.73
CA MET A 19 4.48 -4.94 -7.72
C MET A 19 3.94 -6.32 -8.04
N GLU A 20 3.63 -6.62 -9.30
CA GLU A 20 3.20 -7.95 -9.74
C GLU A 20 4.29 -8.99 -9.45
N VAL A 21 5.53 -8.73 -9.88
CA VAL A 21 6.67 -9.63 -9.65
C VAL A 21 6.91 -9.85 -8.15
N LEU A 22 6.91 -8.78 -7.36
CA LEU A 22 7.10 -8.87 -5.91
C LEU A 22 5.97 -9.65 -5.23
N SER A 23 4.73 -9.50 -5.67
CA SER A 23 3.58 -10.24 -5.12
C SER A 23 3.71 -11.76 -5.30
N GLN A 24 4.44 -12.20 -6.33
CA GLN A 24 4.69 -13.61 -6.60
C GLN A 24 5.93 -14.12 -5.83
N LEU A 25 7.01 -13.34 -5.80
CA LEU A 25 8.29 -13.77 -5.23
C LEU A 25 8.36 -13.64 -3.70
N ILE A 26 7.73 -12.63 -3.10
CA ILE A 26 7.79 -12.41 -1.65
C ILE A 26 7.18 -13.58 -0.88
N PRO A 27 5.97 -14.10 -1.22
CA PRO A 27 5.42 -15.25 -0.52
C PRO A 27 6.34 -16.47 -0.58
N GLU A 28 6.92 -16.79 -1.74
CA GLU A 28 7.85 -17.91 -1.90
C GLU A 28 9.12 -17.71 -1.06
N ALA A 29 9.72 -16.51 -1.11
CA ALA A 29 10.92 -16.18 -0.36
C ALA A 29 10.69 -16.23 1.17
N LEU A 30 9.49 -15.88 1.61
CA LEU A 30 9.10 -15.92 3.02
C LEU A 30 8.60 -17.30 3.45
N ASP A 31 8.23 -18.19 2.53
CA ASP A 31 7.62 -19.48 2.90
C ASP A 31 8.58 -20.35 3.73
N GLN A 32 9.88 -20.26 3.45
CA GLN A 32 10.92 -20.97 4.21
C GLN A 32 11.44 -20.18 5.42
N ALA A 33 11.04 -18.91 5.57
CA ALA A 33 11.47 -18.06 6.65
C ALA A 33 10.74 -18.39 7.96
N SER A 34 11.45 -18.29 9.09
CA SER A 34 10.84 -18.43 10.41
C SER A 34 9.83 -17.30 10.66
N ALA A 35 8.86 -17.54 11.55
CA ALA A 35 7.86 -16.53 11.92
C ALA A 35 8.48 -15.21 12.41
N ASP A 36 9.62 -15.28 13.11
CA ASP A 36 10.37 -14.11 13.56
C ASP A 36 10.95 -13.30 12.39
N VAL A 37 11.50 -13.97 11.37
CA VAL A 37 12.00 -13.31 10.16
C VAL A 37 10.87 -12.66 9.37
N ARG A 38 9.74 -13.36 9.20
CA ARG A 38 8.54 -12.81 8.53
C ARG A 38 8.03 -11.56 9.27
N SER A 39 7.87 -11.64 10.58
CA SER A 39 7.41 -10.51 11.39
C SER A 39 8.32 -9.28 11.30
N ARG A 40 9.65 -9.48 11.27
CA ARG A 40 10.60 -8.37 11.08
C ARG A 40 10.52 -7.76 9.69
N PHE A 41 10.35 -8.59 8.66
CA PHE A 41 10.20 -8.14 7.28
C PHE A 41 8.93 -7.29 7.11
N ASP A 42 7.79 -7.80 7.59
CA ASP A 42 6.50 -7.10 7.51
C ASP A 42 6.55 -5.76 8.25
N ASN A 43 7.16 -5.73 9.45
CA ASN A 43 7.34 -4.50 10.22
C ASN A 43 8.26 -3.50 9.51
N ALA A 44 9.35 -3.96 8.90
CA ALA A 44 10.26 -3.10 8.15
C ALA A 44 9.56 -2.46 6.93
N LEU A 45 8.79 -3.24 6.16
CA LEU A 45 8.00 -2.74 5.04
C LEU A 45 6.95 -1.73 5.49
N LEU A 46 6.18 -2.06 6.54
CA LEU A 46 5.16 -1.16 7.08
C LEU A 46 5.78 0.17 7.53
N ASN A 47 6.88 0.13 8.28
CA ASN A 47 7.58 1.35 8.72
C ASN A 47 8.08 2.18 7.54
N MET A 48 8.61 1.54 6.50
CA MET A 48 9.06 2.24 5.30
C MET A 48 7.90 2.95 4.61
N ALA A 49 6.78 2.24 4.38
CA ALA A 49 5.59 2.79 3.76
C ALA A 49 5.01 3.95 4.58
N VAL A 50 4.80 3.77 5.89
CA VAL A 50 4.25 4.80 6.78
C VAL A 50 5.15 6.03 6.81
N ASN A 51 6.46 5.87 6.98
CA ASN A 51 7.39 7.01 6.98
C ASN A 51 7.33 7.77 5.64
N ARG A 52 7.22 7.07 4.51
CA ARG A 52 7.09 7.71 3.21
C ARG A 52 5.79 8.50 3.08
N ILE A 53 4.66 7.92 3.50
CA ILE A 53 3.35 8.58 3.46
C ILE A 53 3.35 9.80 4.40
N VAL A 54 3.86 9.69 5.63
CA VAL A 54 3.98 10.85 6.56
C VAL A 54 4.78 11.98 5.95
N ASN A 55 5.87 11.68 5.25
CA ASN A 55 6.70 12.70 4.61
C ASN A 55 6.02 13.40 3.42
N VAL A 56 5.12 12.71 2.72
CA VAL A 56 4.43 13.25 1.53
C VAL A 56 3.11 13.94 1.93
N GLU A 57 2.28 13.27 2.71
CA GLU A 57 0.91 13.67 3.04
C GLU A 57 0.78 14.38 4.41
N GLY A 58 1.81 14.27 5.26
CA GLY A 58 1.80 14.78 6.62
C GLY A 58 1.18 13.81 7.65
N PRO A 59 1.43 14.04 8.94
CA PRO A 59 1.09 13.10 10.01
C PRO A 59 -0.42 12.94 10.23
N VAL A 60 -1.20 14.02 10.09
CA VAL A 60 -2.65 14.00 10.33
C VAL A 60 -3.38 13.16 9.27
N PHE A 61 -3.09 13.39 7.99
CA PHE A 61 -3.72 12.63 6.90
C PHE A 61 -3.30 11.16 6.93
N THR A 62 -2.01 10.90 7.21
CA THR A 62 -1.51 9.53 7.37
C THR A 62 -2.22 8.78 8.49
N ALA A 63 -2.45 9.42 9.64
CA ALA A 63 -3.20 8.81 10.74
C ALA A 63 -4.63 8.42 10.33
N THR A 64 -5.30 9.27 9.55
CA THR A 64 -6.64 8.97 9.02
C THR A 64 -6.62 7.78 8.05
N ILE A 65 -5.66 7.69 7.13
CA ILE A 65 -5.49 6.55 6.22
C ILE A 65 -5.32 5.25 7.02
N LEU A 66 -4.43 5.26 8.01
CA LEU A 66 -4.15 4.08 8.83
C LEU A 66 -5.36 3.65 9.65
N TRP A 67 -6.12 4.60 10.18
CA TRP A 67 -7.35 4.32 10.91
C TRP A 67 -8.41 3.65 10.02
N ARG A 68 -8.60 4.15 8.80
CA ARG A 68 -9.53 3.55 7.83
C ARG A 68 -9.12 2.16 7.40
N LEU A 69 -7.82 1.93 7.21
CA LEU A 69 -7.31 0.60 6.90
C LEU A 69 -7.61 -0.36 8.04
N ALA A 70 -7.39 0.06 9.29
CA ALA A 70 -7.71 -0.75 10.46
C ALA A 70 -9.21 -1.07 10.55
N ASP A 71 -10.08 -0.08 10.33
CA ASP A 71 -11.54 -0.27 10.35
C ASP A 71 -12.02 -1.23 9.24
N ALA A 72 -11.51 -1.06 8.01
CA ALA A 72 -11.86 -1.93 6.89
C ALA A 72 -11.44 -3.38 7.15
N LEU A 73 -10.21 -3.61 7.63
CA LEU A 73 -9.75 -4.96 8.00
C LEU A 73 -10.55 -5.57 9.15
N GLN A 74 -10.90 -4.78 10.17
CA GLN A 74 -11.77 -5.23 11.28
C GLN A 74 -13.17 -5.60 10.81
N SER A 75 -13.69 -4.91 9.79
CA SER A 75 -14.98 -5.22 9.17
C SER A 75 -14.95 -6.46 8.26
N GLY A 76 -13.79 -7.09 8.09
CA GLY A 76 -13.61 -8.28 7.25
C GLY A 76 -13.39 -7.96 5.76
N GLN A 77 -13.24 -6.69 5.40
CA GLN A 77 -12.85 -6.32 4.04
C GLN A 77 -11.39 -6.70 3.83
N THR A 78 -11.14 -7.53 2.81
CA THR A 78 -9.78 -7.86 2.39
C THR A 78 -9.53 -7.18 1.05
N PRO A 79 -8.60 -6.20 0.97
CA PRO A 79 -8.32 -5.54 -0.29
C PRO A 79 -7.75 -6.54 -1.30
N SER A 80 -8.23 -6.46 -2.54
CA SER A 80 -7.65 -7.19 -3.68
C SER A 80 -7.23 -6.22 -4.78
N ALA A 81 -6.44 -6.69 -5.74
CA ALA A 81 -6.06 -5.88 -6.90
C ALA A 81 -7.28 -5.40 -7.71
N GLU A 82 -8.35 -6.19 -7.72
CA GLU A 82 -9.59 -5.91 -8.45
C GLU A 82 -10.57 -5.04 -7.65
N GLN A 83 -10.44 -5.07 -6.32
CA GLN A 83 -11.28 -4.32 -5.38
C GLN A 83 -10.39 -3.65 -4.33
N PRO A 84 -9.67 -2.57 -4.72
CA PRO A 84 -8.92 -1.78 -3.77
C PRO A 84 -9.88 -1.05 -2.82
N ILE A 85 -9.50 -0.96 -1.55
CA ILE A 85 -10.22 -0.14 -0.56
C ILE A 85 -9.75 1.30 -0.74
N ASP A 86 -10.68 2.23 -0.97
CA ASP A 86 -10.34 3.65 -1.02
C ASP A 86 -10.15 4.20 0.39
N LEU A 87 -8.89 4.34 0.79
CA LEU A 87 -8.52 4.86 2.11
C LEU A 87 -8.42 6.38 2.14
N THR A 88 -8.51 7.04 0.98
CA THR A 88 -8.25 8.47 0.82
C THR A 88 -9.53 9.30 0.77
N ARG A 89 -10.65 8.72 0.34
CA ARG A 89 -11.95 9.39 0.39
C ARG A 89 -12.31 9.81 1.81
N LEU A 90 -12.48 11.12 2.00
CA LEU A 90 -13.26 11.63 3.11
C LEU A 90 -14.66 11.06 2.97
N ASP A 91 -15.13 10.33 3.99
CA ASP A 91 -16.56 10.15 4.17
C ASP A 91 -17.11 11.57 4.30
N ASP A 92 -17.67 12.10 3.22
CA ASP A 92 -18.54 13.25 3.29
C ASP A 92 -19.67 12.82 4.22
N GLY A 93 -19.60 13.24 5.48
CA GLY A 93 -20.57 12.88 6.50
C GLY A 93 -21.97 13.09 5.94
N GLY A 94 -22.64 11.98 5.62
CA GLY A 94 -24.02 11.98 5.18
C GLY A 94 -24.89 12.47 6.32
N VAL A 95 -25.20 13.76 6.28
CA VAL A 95 -26.35 14.39 6.94
C VAL A 95 -27.25 14.94 5.84
#